data_AF-A0A537PZ10-F1
#
_entry.id   AF-A0A537PZ10-F1
#
_cell.length_a   1.000
_cell.length_b   1.000
_cell.length_c   1.000
_cell.angle_alpha   90.00
_cell.angle_beta   90.00
_cell.angle_gamma   90.00
#
_symmetry.space_group_name_H-M   'P 1'
#
loop_
_entity.id
_entity.type
_entity.pdbx_description
1 polymer ?
#
loop_
_entity_poly.entity_id
_entity_poly.type
_entity_poly.pdbx_seq_one_letter_code
_entity_poly.pdbx_strand_id
1 'polypeptide(L)'
;MALTPSPQWLDTGNNAWQLAAATFVGLQSIPGLTVLYGGIVKKKWAINSAFMSMYAFASVLVVWILFDYNMAFGEQWFPFLGKPGLATSASFTTGQAIIPAAAAGMPALTFPMATLIFFQFVFAAITVIILAGSVLGRMNFTAWMIFCPVWMTLVYTVGAFSLWGGGWLAAMGVADFSGGYVIHLAAGTSGFVA
;
A
#
# COMPACT_ATOMS: atom_id res chain seq x y z
N MET A 1 35.22 14.77 -13.73
CA MET A 1 33.97 14.78 -12.95
C MET A 1 34.16 13.80 -11.80
N ALA A 2 34.25 14.27 -10.56
CA ALA A 2 34.40 13.37 -9.41
C ALA A 2 33.07 12.65 -9.18
N LEU A 3 33.10 11.32 -9.06
CA LEU A 3 31.91 10.54 -8.73
C LEU A 3 31.55 10.78 -7.27
N THR A 4 30.30 11.15 -7.01
CA THR A 4 29.77 11.24 -5.64
C THR A 4 29.61 9.82 -5.10
N PRO A 5 30.27 9.45 -3.99
CA PRO A 5 30.12 8.12 -3.41
C PRO A 5 28.70 7.90 -2.89
N SER A 6 28.26 6.65 -2.88
CA SER A 6 26.96 6.28 -2.31
C SER A 6 26.89 6.68 -0.83
N PRO A 7 25.71 7.07 -0.32
CA PRO A 7 25.54 7.40 1.10
C PRO A 7 25.89 6.21 2.00
N GLN A 8 26.47 6.47 3.18
CA GLN A 8 26.90 5.42 4.11
C GLN A 8 25.77 4.53 4.64
N TRP A 9 24.54 5.07 4.70
CA TRP A 9 23.37 4.33 5.16
C TRP A 9 22.81 3.37 4.11
N LEU A 10 23.25 3.45 2.85
CA LEU A 10 22.68 2.68 1.75
C LEU A 10 23.31 1.29 1.70
N ASP A 11 22.54 0.28 2.07
CA ASP A 11 22.84 -1.12 1.83
C ASP A 11 22.17 -1.58 0.53
N THR A 12 22.99 -1.96 -0.45
CA THR A 12 22.48 -2.37 -1.77
C THR A 12 21.76 -3.71 -1.74
N GLY A 13 22.10 -4.61 -0.81
CA GLY A 13 21.44 -5.90 -0.63
C GLY A 13 20.04 -5.75 -0.03
N ASN A 14 19.90 -4.96 1.03
CA ASN A 14 18.60 -4.65 1.62
C ASN A 14 17.69 -3.93 0.62
N ASN A 15 18.23 -2.97 -0.14
CA ASN A 15 17.47 -2.29 -1.19
C ASN A 15 17.01 -3.26 -2.30
N ALA A 16 17.90 -4.11 -2.79
CA ALA A 16 17.59 -5.09 -3.84
C ALA A 16 16.53 -6.10 -3.37
N TRP A 17 16.65 -6.61 -2.14
CA TRP A 17 15.67 -7.52 -1.56
C TRP A 17 14.31 -6.86 -1.40
N GLN A 18 14.26 -5.63 -0.91
CA GLN A 18 13.00 -4.90 -0.72
C GLN A 18 12.27 -4.66 -2.04
N LEU A 19 12.99 -4.31 -3.11
CA LEU A 19 12.43 -4.16 -4.46
C LEU A 19 11.96 -5.51 -5.04
N ALA A 20 12.73 -6.58 -4.85
CA ALA A 20 12.33 -7.92 -5.29
C ALA A 20 11.07 -8.40 -4.56
N ALA A 21 11.03 -8.25 -3.24
CA ALA A 21 9.86 -8.60 -2.42
C ALA A 21 8.63 -7.78 -2.82
N ALA A 22 8.77 -6.45 -3.00
CA ALA A 22 7.69 -5.60 -3.51
C ALA A 22 7.18 -6.08 -4.87
N THR A 23 8.09 -6.49 -5.76
CA THR A 23 7.73 -7.01 -7.08
C THR A 23 6.93 -8.31 -6.98
N PHE A 24 7.31 -9.24 -6.10
CA PHE A 24 6.54 -10.46 -5.88
C PHE A 24 5.12 -10.18 -5.36
N VAL A 25 4.97 -9.23 -4.43
CA VAL A 25 3.64 -8.80 -3.96
C VAL A 25 2.86 -8.10 -5.08
N GLY A 26 3.52 -7.27 -5.89
CA GLY A 26 2.94 -6.67 -7.08
C GLY A 26 2.40 -7.72 -8.06
N LEU A 27 3.16 -8.81 -8.28
CA LEU A 27 2.76 -9.94 -9.14
C LEU A 27 1.55 -10.69 -8.61
N GLN A 28 1.35 -10.74 -7.30
CA GLN A 28 0.13 -11.30 -6.70
C GLN A 28 -1.10 -10.47 -7.11
N SER A 29 -0.97 -9.15 -7.26
CA SER A 29 -2.06 -8.29 -7.79
C SER A 29 -2.21 -8.42 -9.30
N ILE A 30 -1.14 -8.07 -10.03
CA ILE A 30 -1.08 -8.07 -11.50
C ILE A 30 0.14 -8.90 -11.92
N PRO A 31 -0.06 -10.07 -12.57
CA PRO A 31 -1.32 -10.58 -13.09
C PRO A 31 -2.13 -11.46 -12.11
N GLY A 32 -1.63 -11.83 -10.93
CA GLY A 32 -2.20 -12.91 -10.09
C GLY A 32 -3.72 -12.84 -9.85
N LEU A 33 -4.17 -11.86 -9.05
CA LEU A 33 -5.59 -11.66 -8.74
C LEU A 33 -6.40 -11.25 -9.98
N THR A 34 -5.77 -10.52 -10.91
CA THR A 34 -6.43 -10.15 -12.18
C THR A 34 -6.86 -11.38 -12.98
N VAL A 35 -5.97 -12.38 -13.12
CA VAL A 35 -6.25 -13.65 -13.80
C VAL A 35 -7.27 -14.45 -13.00
N LEU A 36 -7.11 -14.54 -11.68
CA LEU A 36 -8.04 -15.25 -10.81
C LEU A 36 -9.47 -14.69 -10.97
N TYR A 37 -9.65 -13.38 -10.83
CA TYR A 37 -10.95 -12.73 -10.90
C TYR A 37 -11.57 -12.74 -12.29
N GLY A 38 -10.75 -12.60 -13.35
CA GLY A 38 -11.23 -12.79 -14.71
C GLY A 38 -11.66 -14.25 -14.97
N GLY A 39 -11.00 -15.22 -14.34
CA GLY A 39 -11.19 -16.66 -14.56
C GLY A 39 -12.34 -17.29 -13.76
N ILE A 40 -12.59 -16.86 -12.52
CA ILE A 40 -13.62 -17.46 -11.66
C ILE A 40 -15.03 -16.93 -11.95
N VAL A 41 -15.15 -15.76 -12.55
CA VAL A 41 -16.45 -15.14 -12.85
C VAL A 41 -17.03 -15.72 -14.14
N LYS A 42 -18.35 -15.54 -14.33
CA LYS A 42 -19.01 -15.88 -15.60
C LYS A 42 -18.36 -15.09 -16.74
N LYS A 43 -18.21 -15.72 -17.92
CA LYS A 43 -17.57 -15.13 -19.13
C LYS A 43 -18.02 -13.70 -19.44
N LYS A 44 -19.31 -13.38 -19.27
CA LYS A 44 -19.85 -12.03 -19.51
C LYS A 44 -19.27 -10.93 -18.60
N TRP A 45 -18.68 -11.29 -17.46
CA TRP A 45 -18.10 -10.38 -16.47
C TRP A 45 -16.57 -10.44 -16.42
N ALA A 46 -15.93 -11.36 -17.16
CA ALA A 46 -14.50 -11.61 -17.07
C ALA A 46 -13.66 -10.36 -17.34
N ILE A 47 -13.95 -9.66 -18.44
CA ILE A 47 -13.25 -8.43 -18.83
C ILE A 47 -13.42 -7.35 -17.77
N ASN A 48 -14.66 -7.06 -17.34
CA ASN A 48 -14.92 -6.05 -16.32
C ASN A 48 -14.18 -6.36 -15.00
N SER A 49 -14.18 -7.63 -14.57
CA SER A 49 -13.52 -8.05 -13.32
C SER A 49 -12.00 -7.91 -13.38
N ALA A 50 -11.40 -8.23 -14.52
CA ALA A 50 -9.98 -7.96 -14.76
C ALA A 50 -9.67 -6.45 -14.74
N PHE A 51 -10.49 -5.63 -15.41
CA PHE A 51 -10.32 -4.17 -15.42
C PHE A 51 -10.52 -3.54 -14.04
N MET A 52 -11.43 -4.05 -13.20
CA MET A 52 -11.58 -3.59 -11.82
C MET A 52 -10.27 -3.75 -11.05
N SER A 53 -9.57 -4.88 -11.23
CA SER A 53 -8.27 -5.14 -10.58
C SER A 53 -7.18 -4.20 -11.08
N MET A 54 -7.06 -4.05 -12.42
CA MET A 54 -6.09 -3.15 -13.04
C MET A 54 -6.32 -1.68 -12.64
N TYR A 55 -7.58 -1.26 -12.61
CA TYR A 55 -7.96 0.09 -12.20
C TYR A 55 -7.63 0.33 -10.72
N ALA A 56 -7.96 -0.61 -9.82
CA ALA A 56 -7.64 -0.47 -8.40
C ALA A 56 -6.13 -0.31 -8.20
N PHE A 57 -5.30 -1.12 -8.86
CA PHE A 57 -3.85 -1.01 -8.78
C PHE A 57 -3.34 0.38 -9.22
N ALA A 58 -3.81 0.88 -10.37
CA ALA A 58 -3.40 2.17 -10.91
C ALA A 58 -3.91 3.36 -10.10
N SER A 59 -5.19 3.33 -9.69
CA SER A 59 -5.80 4.41 -8.90
C SER A 59 -5.18 4.53 -7.52
N VAL A 60 -4.91 3.39 -6.85
CA VAL A 60 -4.20 3.38 -5.56
C VAL A 60 -2.84 4.04 -5.70
N LEU A 61 -2.07 3.76 -6.77
CA LEU A 61 -0.75 4.39 -6.95
C LEU A 61 -0.86 5.91 -6.98
N VAL A 62 -1.85 6.44 -7.68
CA VAL A 62 -2.07 7.89 -7.82
C VAL A 62 -2.38 8.53 -6.46
N VAL A 63 -3.33 7.99 -5.69
CA VAL A 63 -3.64 8.56 -4.37
C VAL A 63 -2.52 8.32 -3.35
N TRP A 64 -1.81 7.20 -3.47
CA TRP A 64 -0.66 6.83 -2.65
C TRP A 64 0.43 7.90 -2.67
N ILE A 65 0.85 8.31 -3.88
CA ILE A 65 1.90 9.31 -4.03
C ILE A 65 1.41 10.73 -3.73
N LEU A 66 0.11 11.00 -3.86
CA LEU A 66 -0.44 12.34 -3.63
C LEU A 66 -0.60 12.66 -2.14
N PHE A 67 -1.06 11.70 -1.34
CA PHE A 67 -1.24 11.94 0.10
C PHE A 67 -1.28 10.68 0.96
N ASP A 68 -1.77 9.54 0.47
CA ASP A 68 -2.03 8.37 1.31
C ASP A 68 -0.75 7.76 1.92
N TYR A 69 0.39 7.79 1.22
CA TYR A 69 1.65 7.31 1.79
C TYR A 69 2.02 8.08 3.07
N ASN A 70 1.95 9.41 3.03
CA ASN A 70 2.27 10.23 4.20
C ASN A 70 1.19 10.12 5.30
N MET A 71 -0.07 9.88 4.93
CA MET A 71 -1.11 9.56 5.91
C MET A 71 -0.89 8.20 6.60
N ALA A 72 -0.32 7.22 5.90
CA ALA A 72 -0.07 5.89 6.45
C ALA A 72 1.28 5.74 7.18
N PHE A 73 2.32 6.43 6.71
CA PHE A 73 3.71 6.21 7.13
C PHE A 73 4.52 7.50 7.40
N GLY A 74 3.87 8.67 7.35
CA GLY A 74 4.50 9.97 7.55
C GLY A 74 4.45 10.45 9.01
N GLU A 75 4.55 11.77 9.15
CA GLU A 75 4.46 12.46 10.45
C GLU A 75 3.08 12.29 11.07
N GLN A 76 3.02 12.00 12.37
CA GLN A 76 1.75 11.83 13.07
C GLN A 76 0.90 13.10 13.05
N TRP A 77 -0.39 12.96 12.72
CA TRP A 77 -1.39 14.01 12.87
C TRP A 77 -2.36 13.70 14.02
N PHE A 78 -2.90 12.49 14.01
CA PHE A 78 -3.78 11.91 15.02
C PHE A 78 -3.22 10.55 15.45
N PRO A 79 -3.66 9.97 16.59
CA PRO A 79 -3.18 8.66 17.02
C PRO A 79 -3.39 7.53 15.99
N PHE A 80 -4.33 7.71 15.06
CA PHE A 80 -4.69 6.73 14.03
C PHE A 80 -4.41 7.22 12.60
N LEU A 81 -3.76 8.39 12.42
CA LEU A 81 -3.56 8.96 11.08
C LEU A 81 -2.34 9.91 11.01
N GLY A 82 -1.58 9.82 9.92
CA GLY A 82 -0.51 10.76 9.57
C GLY A 82 -0.99 12.01 8.85
N LYS A 83 -0.10 12.99 8.69
CA LYS A 83 -0.39 14.23 7.94
C LYS A 83 -0.40 13.95 6.43
N PRO A 84 -1.44 14.38 5.68
CA PRO A 84 -1.45 14.25 4.23
C PRO A 84 -0.32 15.09 3.61
N GLY A 85 0.31 14.56 2.56
CA GLY A 85 1.37 15.26 1.85
C GLY A 85 1.88 14.49 0.63
N LEU A 86 2.45 15.23 -0.32
CA LEU A 86 3.02 14.66 -1.54
C LEU A 86 4.28 13.84 -1.24
N ALA A 87 4.38 12.65 -1.85
CA ALA A 87 5.53 11.76 -1.76
C ALA A 87 6.37 11.77 -3.07
N THR A 88 6.45 12.92 -3.74
CA THR A 88 7.00 13.03 -5.11
C THR A 88 8.31 13.80 -5.21
N SER A 89 8.75 14.50 -4.16
CA SER A 89 9.96 15.31 -4.24
C SER A 89 11.22 14.43 -4.33
N ALA A 90 12.19 14.86 -5.14
CA ALA A 90 13.44 14.13 -5.32
C ALA A 90 14.24 14.02 -4.01
N SER A 91 14.22 15.07 -3.18
CA SER A 91 14.88 15.07 -1.87
C SER A 91 14.24 14.07 -0.90
N PHE A 92 12.91 13.94 -0.93
CA PHE A 92 12.21 12.95 -0.11
C PHE A 92 12.51 11.53 -0.59
N THR A 93 12.36 11.28 -1.88
CA THR A 93 12.43 9.92 -2.46
C THR A 93 13.84 9.33 -2.49
N THR A 94 14.88 10.15 -2.62
CA THR A 94 16.28 9.68 -2.65
C THR A 94 16.94 9.60 -1.28
N GLY A 95 16.32 10.19 -0.24
CA GLY A 95 16.78 10.12 1.14
C GLY A 95 16.65 8.73 1.76
N GLN A 96 17.33 8.53 2.90
CA GLN A 96 17.21 7.31 3.70
C GLN A 96 15.76 7.10 4.12
N ALA A 97 15.26 5.86 4.01
CA ALA A 97 13.90 5.54 4.39
C ALA A 97 13.68 5.72 5.90
N ILE A 98 12.54 6.31 6.26
CA ILE A 98 12.12 6.49 7.65
C ILE A 98 10.59 6.47 7.74
N ILE A 99 10.07 5.89 8.81
CA ILE A 99 8.67 6.02 9.23
C ILE A 99 8.71 6.84 10.52
N PRO A 100 8.52 8.18 10.47
CA PRO A 100 8.85 9.06 11.59
C PRO A 100 8.20 8.66 12.92
N ALA A 101 6.90 8.33 12.89
CA ALA A 101 6.16 7.94 14.08
C ALA A 101 6.52 6.54 14.62
N ALA A 102 7.14 5.68 13.81
CA ALA A 102 7.61 4.35 14.25
C ALA A 102 9.13 4.29 14.51
N ALA A 103 9.88 5.34 14.17
CA ALA A 103 11.34 5.32 14.09
C ALA A 103 12.04 4.90 15.40
N ALA A 104 11.48 5.29 16.56
CA ALA A 104 12.04 4.93 17.86
C ALA A 104 11.93 3.44 18.21
N GLY A 105 10.97 2.72 17.59
CA GLY A 105 10.67 1.32 17.87
C GLY A 105 11.20 0.34 16.82
N MET A 106 11.89 0.82 15.77
CA MET A 106 12.36 -0.01 14.66
C MET A 106 13.83 0.25 14.32
N PRO A 107 14.55 -0.74 13.78
CA PRO A 107 15.90 -0.53 13.24
C PRO A 107 15.89 0.51 12.11
N ALA A 108 17.02 1.21 11.95
CA ALA A 108 17.19 2.13 10.84
C ALA A 108 17.08 1.39 9.51
N LEU A 109 16.26 1.92 8.59
CA LEU A 109 16.12 1.37 7.25
C LEU A 109 17.32 1.82 6.40
N THR A 110 17.95 0.89 5.71
CA THR A 110 19.20 1.13 4.97
C THR A 110 18.96 1.16 3.45
N PHE A 111 17.82 1.70 3.03
CA PHE A 111 17.43 1.83 1.63
C PHE A 111 16.66 3.13 1.40
N PRO A 112 16.47 3.60 0.15
CA PRO A 112 15.84 4.89 -0.12
C PRO A 112 14.34 4.92 0.18
N MET A 113 13.79 6.11 0.46
CA MET A 113 12.34 6.30 0.62
C MET A 113 11.54 5.81 -0.59
N ALA A 114 12.03 5.99 -1.82
CA ALA A 114 11.37 5.47 -3.02
C ALA A 114 11.07 3.97 -2.94
N THR A 115 12.00 3.20 -2.37
CA THR A 115 11.85 1.75 -2.16
C THR A 115 10.80 1.45 -1.11
N LEU A 116 10.76 2.21 -0.01
CA LEU A 116 9.71 2.07 1.02
C LEU A 116 8.33 2.41 0.47
N ILE A 117 8.22 3.51 -0.28
CA ILE A 117 6.97 3.97 -0.90
C ILE A 117 6.42 2.90 -1.84
N PHE A 118 7.27 2.36 -2.72
CA PHE A 118 6.89 1.30 -3.64
C PHE A 118 6.52 0.00 -2.93
N PHE A 119 7.31 -0.41 -1.93
CA PHE A 119 7.02 -1.60 -1.15
C PHE A 119 5.67 -1.50 -0.45
N GLN A 120 5.34 -0.36 0.18
CA GLN A 120 4.06 -0.21 0.86
C GLN A 120 2.88 -0.02 -0.11
N PHE A 121 3.12 0.59 -1.27
CA PHE A 121 2.12 0.74 -2.34
C PHE A 121 1.56 -0.62 -2.77
N VAL A 122 2.40 -1.63 -2.98
CA VAL A 122 1.91 -2.93 -3.49
C VAL A 122 0.99 -3.64 -2.49
N PHE A 123 1.17 -3.44 -1.18
CA PHE A 123 0.24 -3.91 -0.15
C PHE A 123 -1.07 -3.10 -0.12
N ALA A 124 -0.98 -1.78 -0.27
CA ALA A 124 -2.17 -0.93 -0.42
C ALA A 124 -3.02 -1.37 -1.62
N ALA A 125 -2.37 -1.56 -2.77
CA ALA A 125 -3.03 -1.95 -4.02
C ALA A 125 -3.66 -3.35 -3.93
N ILE A 126 -2.92 -4.36 -3.44
CA ILE A 126 -3.47 -5.72 -3.33
C ILE A 126 -4.66 -5.78 -2.39
N THR A 127 -4.72 -4.94 -1.34
CA THR A 127 -5.82 -4.93 -0.39
C THR A 127 -7.15 -4.54 -1.03
N VAL A 128 -7.16 -3.46 -1.82
CA VAL A 128 -8.36 -3.02 -2.55
C VAL A 128 -8.76 -4.07 -3.59
N ILE A 129 -7.77 -4.72 -4.23
CA ILE A 129 -8.04 -5.79 -5.19
C ILE A 129 -8.66 -7.01 -4.49
N ILE A 130 -8.14 -7.45 -3.33
CA ILE A 130 -8.73 -8.55 -2.54
C ILE A 130 -10.21 -8.26 -2.23
N LEU A 131 -10.51 -7.02 -1.82
CA LEU A 131 -11.88 -6.58 -1.57
C LEU A 131 -12.75 -6.70 -2.83
N ALA A 132 -12.22 -6.34 -4.02
CA ALA A 132 -12.93 -6.42 -5.30
C ALA A 132 -13.57 -7.79 -5.53
N GLY A 133 -12.93 -8.87 -5.07
CA GLY A 133 -13.44 -10.24 -5.13
C GLY A 133 -14.86 -10.43 -4.59
N SER A 134 -15.27 -9.64 -3.59
CA SER A 134 -16.62 -9.69 -2.99
C SER A 134 -17.70 -9.00 -3.83
N VAL A 135 -17.32 -8.02 -4.65
CA VAL A 135 -18.23 -7.17 -5.42
C VAL A 135 -18.23 -7.45 -6.92
N LEU A 136 -17.46 -8.45 -7.37
CA LEU A 136 -17.39 -8.84 -8.78
C LEU A 136 -18.77 -9.19 -9.34
N GLY A 137 -19.14 -8.53 -10.44
CA GLY A 137 -20.43 -8.71 -11.10
C GLY A 137 -21.63 -8.15 -10.34
N ARG A 138 -21.42 -7.45 -9.21
CA ARG A 138 -22.46 -6.79 -8.40
C ARG A 138 -22.30 -5.27 -8.36
N MET A 139 -21.08 -4.77 -8.49
CA MET A 139 -20.78 -3.34 -8.54
C MET A 139 -20.48 -2.90 -9.98
N ASN A 140 -21.02 -1.74 -10.39
CA ASN A 140 -20.68 -1.14 -11.67
C ASN A 140 -19.30 -0.46 -11.61
N PHE A 141 -18.67 -0.27 -12.77
CA PHE A 141 -17.30 0.24 -12.85
C PHE A 141 -17.16 1.68 -12.35
N THR A 142 -18.13 2.56 -12.61
CA THR A 142 -18.08 3.95 -12.15
C THR A 142 -18.10 4.05 -10.62
N ALA A 143 -18.94 3.25 -9.96
CA ALA A 143 -18.95 3.17 -8.50
C ALA A 143 -17.61 2.64 -7.99
N TRP A 144 -17.04 1.62 -8.63
CA TRP A 144 -15.72 1.09 -8.29
C TRP A 144 -14.61 2.15 -8.40
N MET A 145 -14.68 3.01 -9.43
CA MET A 145 -13.71 4.09 -9.63
C MET A 145 -13.69 5.11 -8.50
N ILE A 146 -14.85 5.39 -7.89
CA ILE A 146 -14.94 6.29 -6.74
C ILE A 146 -14.56 5.54 -5.47
N PHE A 147 -14.99 4.28 -5.35
CA PHE A 147 -14.78 3.46 -4.17
C PHE A 147 -13.29 3.22 -3.88
N CYS A 148 -12.49 2.87 -4.90
CA CYS A 148 -11.06 2.56 -4.71
C CYS A 148 -10.29 3.66 -3.97
N PRO A 149 -10.24 4.92 -4.46
CA PRO A 149 -9.51 5.98 -3.78
C PRO A 149 -10.14 6.33 -2.43
N VAL A 150 -11.47 6.36 -2.32
CA VAL A 150 -12.14 6.72 -1.06
C VAL A 150 -11.88 5.68 0.04
N TRP A 151 -12.02 4.39 -0.27
CA TRP A 151 -11.80 3.31 0.69
C TRP A 151 -10.32 3.23 1.07
N MET A 152 -9.43 3.37 0.10
CA MET A 152 -7.99 3.41 0.32
C MET A 152 -7.63 4.50 1.34
N THR A 153 -8.11 5.72 1.11
CA THR A 153 -7.84 6.87 1.99
C THR A 153 -8.50 6.74 3.35
N LEU A 154 -9.77 6.31 3.44
CA LEU A 154 -10.51 6.37 4.71
C LEU A 154 -10.38 5.11 5.57
N VAL A 155 -10.04 3.97 4.98
CA VAL A 155 -9.98 2.67 5.68
C VAL A 155 -8.56 2.16 5.74
N TYR A 156 -7.91 1.97 4.59
CA TYR A 156 -6.57 1.39 4.57
C TYR A 156 -5.55 2.29 5.26
N THR A 157 -5.49 3.59 4.96
CA THR A 157 -4.47 4.47 5.58
C THR A 157 -4.63 4.55 7.10
N VAL A 158 -5.86 4.56 7.61
CA VAL A 158 -6.15 4.56 9.05
C VAL A 158 -5.65 3.26 9.70
N GLY A 159 -5.94 2.11 9.07
CA GLY A 159 -5.43 0.82 9.52
C GLY A 159 -3.90 0.73 9.49
N ALA A 160 -3.31 1.13 8.37
CA ALA A 160 -1.86 1.12 8.16
C ALA A 160 -1.13 2.05 9.14
N PHE A 161 -1.61 3.28 9.34
CA PHE A 161 -0.99 4.18 10.33
C PHE A 161 -1.11 3.61 11.73
N SER A 162 -2.30 3.12 12.11
CA SER A 162 -2.56 2.61 13.45
C SER A 162 -1.64 1.44 13.83
N LEU A 163 -1.30 0.56 12.89
CA LEU A 163 -0.53 -0.67 13.13
C LEU A 163 0.94 -0.62 12.68
N TRP A 164 1.22 0.02 11.54
CA TRP A 164 2.55 0.02 10.92
C TRP A 164 3.20 1.39 10.87
N GLY A 165 2.40 2.46 10.85
CA GLY A 165 2.90 3.84 10.83
C GLY A 165 3.39 4.36 12.18
N GLY A 166 3.26 3.58 13.27
CA GLY A 166 3.57 4.02 14.63
C GLY A 166 2.38 4.60 15.40
N GLY A 167 1.16 4.34 14.94
CA GLY A 167 -0.06 4.78 15.60
C GLY A 167 -0.41 4.00 16.88
N TRP A 168 -1.62 4.23 17.36
CA TRP A 168 -2.08 3.79 18.68
C TRP A 168 -2.09 2.26 18.88
N LEU A 169 -2.42 1.46 17.85
CA LEU A 169 -2.40 -0.01 17.97
C LEU A 169 -0.97 -0.53 18.07
N ALA A 170 -0.03 0.06 17.31
CA ALA A 170 1.39 -0.24 17.43
C ALA A 170 1.90 0.09 18.83
N ALA A 171 1.50 1.24 19.39
CA ALA A 171 1.85 1.65 20.75
C ALA A 171 1.30 0.72 21.85
N MET A 172 0.17 0.04 21.60
CA MET A 172 -0.37 -1.00 22.48
C MET A 172 0.34 -2.36 22.31
N GLY A 173 1.27 -2.50 21.37
CA GLY A 173 1.98 -3.75 21.09
C GLY A 173 1.18 -4.76 20.26
N VAL A 174 0.18 -4.32 19.50
CA VAL A 174 -0.55 -5.20 18.59
C VAL A 174 0.39 -5.69 17.48
N ALA A 175 0.57 -7.00 17.40
CA ALA A 175 1.45 -7.61 16.41
C ALA A 175 0.72 -7.84 15.08
N ASP A 176 1.16 -7.15 14.04
CA ASP A 176 0.78 -7.41 12.64
C ASP A 176 2.02 -7.39 11.75
N PHE A 177 2.60 -8.55 11.48
CA PHE A 177 3.87 -8.65 10.75
C PHE A 177 3.73 -8.34 9.26
N SER A 178 2.70 -8.88 8.60
CA SER A 178 2.56 -8.85 7.13
C SER A 178 1.14 -8.61 6.62
N GLY A 179 0.23 -8.13 7.48
CA GLY A 179 -1.05 -7.56 7.05
C GLY A 179 -2.24 -8.43 7.40
N GLY A 180 -2.15 -9.21 8.48
CA GLY A 180 -3.30 -9.94 9.00
C GLY A 180 -4.48 -9.01 9.27
N TYR A 181 -4.21 -7.83 9.86
CA TYR A 181 -5.22 -6.82 10.13
C TYR A 181 -5.35 -5.82 8.99
N VAL A 182 -4.25 -5.15 8.62
CA VAL A 182 -4.26 -4.03 7.66
C VAL A 182 -4.77 -4.45 6.27
N ILE A 183 -4.53 -5.70 5.87
CA ILE A 183 -4.87 -6.22 4.55
C ILE A 183 -6.06 -7.17 4.64
N HIS A 184 -5.87 -8.33 5.25
CA HIS A 184 -6.82 -9.43 5.12
C HIS A 184 -8.10 -9.19 5.90
N LEU A 185 -8.01 -8.78 7.17
CA LEU A 185 -9.19 -8.47 7.97
C LEU A 185 -9.93 -7.25 7.42
N ALA A 186 -9.22 -6.18 7.04
CA ALA A 186 -9.82 -4.97 6.48
C ALA A 186 -10.59 -5.25 5.17
N ALA A 187 -9.95 -5.93 4.22
CA ALA A 187 -10.59 -6.30 2.95
C ALA A 187 -11.73 -7.32 3.16
N GLY A 188 -11.52 -8.33 4.00
CA GLY A 188 -12.52 -9.36 4.29
C GLY A 188 -13.77 -8.80 4.98
N THR A 189 -13.59 -7.94 5.98
CA THR A 189 -14.71 -7.28 6.67
C THR A 189 -15.46 -6.35 5.72
N SER A 190 -14.75 -5.56 4.91
CA SER A 190 -15.37 -4.68 3.93
C SER A 190 -16.16 -5.47 2.88
N GLY A 191 -15.62 -6.61 2.43
CA GLY A 191 -16.31 -7.49 1.49
C GLY A 191 -17.49 -8.24 2.11
N PHE A 192 -17.52 -8.45 3.42
CA PHE A 192 -18.68 -8.99 4.13
C PHE A 192 -19.82 -7.96 4.25
N VAL A 193 -19.50 -6.67 4.36
CA VAL A 193 -20.47 -5.58 4.46
C VAL A 193 -21.11 -5.25 3.11
N ALA A 194 -20.39 -5.45 2.00
CA ALA A 194 -20.80 -5.13 0.63
C ALA A 194 -21.83 -6.12 0.03
#